data_AF-A0A4R9GYQ6-F1
#
_entry.id   AF-A0A4R9GYQ6-F1
#
_cell.length_a   1.000
_cell.length_b   1.000
_cell.length_c   1.000
_cell.angle_alpha   90.00
_cell.angle_beta   90.00
_cell.angle_gamma   90.00
#
_symmetry.space_group_name_H-M   'P 1'
#
loop_
_entity.id
_entity.type
_entity.pdbx_description
1 polymer ?
#
loop_
_entity_poly.entity_id
_entity_poly.type
_entity_poly.pdbx_seq_one_letter_code
_entity_poly.pdbx_strand_id
1 'polypeptide(L)'
;MSNFKVPESVILKAREVFSPAGQRVKVCEELAELIQAISKFTIHPCSDNKRKIIEEMADVRNMMDQLQHDLGIHDDEIDIVREEKIRRLEQLHLRLAGPKQVSDFNLFCQAVMDGTITG
;
A
#
# COMPACT_ATOMS: atom_id res chain seq x y z
N MET A 1 -5.92 10.77 10.72
CA MET A 1 -6.22 9.47 11.36
C MET A 1 -4.92 8.69 11.41
N SER A 2 -4.44 8.26 12.58
CA SER A 2 -3.28 7.38 12.65
C SER A 2 -3.64 6.03 12.05
N ASN A 3 -2.80 5.48 11.16
CA ASN A 3 -2.97 4.10 10.71
C ASN A 3 -2.84 3.17 11.93
N PHE A 4 -3.71 2.17 12.00
CA PHE A 4 -3.54 1.08 12.96
C PHE A 4 -2.19 0.39 12.70
N LYS A 5 -1.46 0.10 13.77
CA LYS A 5 -0.18 -0.62 13.75
C LYS A 5 -0.29 -1.85 14.64
N VAL A 6 0.32 -2.95 14.22
CA VAL A 6 0.40 -4.15 15.07
C VAL A 6 1.17 -3.81 16.35
N PRO A 7 0.63 -4.08 17.56
CA PRO A 7 1.34 -3.81 18.80
C PRO A 7 2.63 -4.61 18.90
N GLU A 8 3.71 -4.00 19.39
CA GLU A 8 5.03 -4.64 19.55
C GLU A 8 4.95 -5.95 20.35
N SER A 9 4.14 -5.99 21.41
CA SER A 9 3.90 -7.21 22.20
C SER A 9 3.35 -8.40 21.39
N VAL A 10 2.61 -8.13 20.32
CA VAL A 10 2.08 -9.16 19.41
C VAL A 10 3.17 -9.60 18.43
N ILE A 11 3.94 -8.64 17.89
CA ILE A 11 5.08 -8.89 17.00
C ILE A 11 6.11 -9.79 17.68
N LEU A 12 6.44 -9.52 18.95
CA LEU A 12 7.41 -10.31 19.72
C LEU A 12 6.93 -11.75 19.93
N LYS A 13 5.64 -11.95 20.26
CA LYS A 13 5.04 -13.29 20.37
C LYS A 13 5.06 -14.03 19.04
N ALA A 14 4.78 -13.35 17.94
CA ALA A 14 4.84 -13.95 16.61
C ALA A 14 6.25 -14.43 16.26
N ARG A 15 7.31 -13.74 16.73
CA ARG A 15 8.72 -14.16 16.53
C ARG A 15 9.12 -15.39 17.35
N GLU A 16 8.50 -15.60 18.51
CA GLU A 16 8.74 -16.81 19.31
C GLU A 16 8.20 -18.06 18.60
N VAL A 17 7.09 -17.91 17.87
CA VAL A 17 6.47 -19.00 17.11
C VAL A 17 7.14 -19.18 15.74
N PHE A 18 7.43 -18.09 15.04
CA PHE A 18 8.01 -18.11 13.71
C PHE A 18 9.33 -17.33 13.70
N SER A 19 10.41 -17.98 13.26
CA SER A 19 11.71 -17.31 13.14
C SER A 19 11.64 -16.05 12.26
N PRO A 20 12.58 -15.09 12.38
CA PRO A 20 12.61 -13.91 11.50
C PRO A 20 12.64 -14.24 10.01
N ALA A 21 13.24 -15.37 9.62
CA ALA A 21 13.19 -15.85 8.24
C ALA A 21 11.79 -16.36 7.86
N GLY A 22 11.12 -17.06 8.79
CA GLY A 22 9.73 -17.49 8.62
C GLY A 22 8.77 -16.31 8.47
N GLN A 23 8.96 -15.24 9.24
CA GLN A 23 8.15 -14.02 9.13
C GLN A 23 8.24 -13.39 7.73
N ARG A 24 9.44 -13.33 7.13
CA ARG A 24 9.61 -12.86 5.75
C ARG A 24 8.90 -13.75 4.73
N VAL A 25 8.85 -15.06 4.95
CA VAL A 25 8.09 -15.98 4.10
C VAL A 25 6.60 -15.73 4.25
N LYS A 26 6.09 -15.51 5.48
CA LYS A 26 4.69 -15.15 5.71
C LYS A 26 4.29 -13.88 4.96
N VAL A 27 5.15 -12.85 4.89
CA VAL A 27 4.89 -11.66 4.06
C VAL A 27 4.61 -12.04 2.61
N CYS A 28 5.42 -12.93 2.03
CA CYS A 28 5.25 -13.40 0.66
C CYS A 28 3.96 -14.23 0.49
N GLU A 29 3.57 -15.02 1.49
CA GLU A 29 2.32 -15.78 1.49
C GLU A 29 1.10 -14.85 1.46
N GLU A 30 1.02 -13.87 2.35
CA GLU A 30 -0.13 -12.93 2.38
C GLU A 30 -0.20 -12.09 1.09
N LEU A 31 0.94 -11.73 0.49
CA LEU A 31 0.98 -11.09 -0.82
C LEU A 31 0.43 -12.00 -1.93
N ALA A 32 0.72 -13.30 -1.88
CA ALA A 32 0.19 -14.27 -2.83
C ALA A 32 -1.32 -14.48 -2.66
N GLU A 33 -1.83 -14.49 -1.43
CA GLU A 33 -3.26 -14.54 -1.13
C GLU A 33 -3.99 -13.30 -1.65
N LEU A 34 -3.42 -12.10 -1.45
CA LEU A 34 -3.94 -10.85 -2.02
C LEU A 34 -3.99 -10.89 -3.55
N ILE A 35 -2.94 -11.39 -4.22
CA ILE A 35 -2.93 -11.56 -5.68
C ILE A 35 -4.07 -12.48 -6.12
N GLN A 36 -4.27 -13.61 -5.41
CA GLN A 36 -5.33 -14.54 -5.73
C GLN A 36 -6.72 -13.90 -5.53
N ALA A 37 -6.92 -13.14 -4.45
CA ALA A 37 -8.17 -12.46 -4.15
C ALA A 37 -8.52 -11.40 -5.22
N ILE A 38 -7.53 -10.59 -5.65
CA ILE A 38 -7.69 -9.62 -6.75
C ILE A 38 -8.08 -10.33 -8.05
N SER A 39 -7.41 -11.44 -8.38
CA SER A 39 -7.71 -12.23 -9.58
C SER A 39 -9.15 -12.75 -9.55
N LYS A 40 -9.59 -13.34 -8.43
CA LYS A 40 -10.96 -13.84 -8.26
C LYS A 40 -12.01 -12.75 -8.42
N PHE A 41 -11.81 -11.59 -7.79
CA PHE A 41 -12.73 -10.45 -7.92
C PHE A 41 -12.79 -9.90 -9.35
N THR A 42 -11.64 -9.86 -10.04
CA THR A 42 -11.57 -9.37 -11.43
C THR A 42 -12.40 -10.24 -12.37
N ILE A 43 -12.39 -11.57 -12.17
CA ILE A 43 -13.17 -12.51 -13.00
C ILE A 43 -14.64 -12.54 -12.53
N HIS A 44 -14.88 -12.50 -11.22
CA HIS A 44 -16.22 -12.63 -10.61
C HIS A 44 -16.44 -11.54 -9.54
N PRO A 45 -16.85 -10.32 -9.94
CA PRO A 45 -17.03 -9.23 -9.00
C PRO A 45 -18.27 -9.43 -8.13
N CYS A 46 -18.08 -9.67 -6.84
CA CYS A 46 -19.14 -9.78 -5.84
C CYS A 46 -18.68 -9.25 -4.47
N SER A 47 -19.62 -9.05 -3.55
CA SER A 47 -19.36 -8.56 -2.19
C SER A 47 -18.34 -9.41 -1.44
N ASP A 48 -18.44 -10.72 -1.59
CA ASP A 48 -17.62 -11.66 -0.83
C ASP A 48 -16.18 -11.65 -1.34
N ASN A 49 -15.98 -11.61 -2.66
CA ASN A 49 -14.65 -11.46 -3.25
C ASN A 49 -14.03 -10.10 -2.92
N LYS A 50 -14.84 -9.02 -2.86
CA LYS A 50 -14.37 -7.71 -2.41
C LYS A 50 -13.96 -7.74 -0.94
N ARG A 51 -14.74 -8.40 -0.08
CA ARG A 51 -14.42 -8.58 1.34
C ARG A 51 -13.10 -9.33 1.50
N LYS A 52 -12.88 -10.40 0.73
CA LYS A 52 -11.63 -11.15 0.76
C LYS A 52 -10.43 -10.27 0.40
N ILE A 53 -10.54 -9.40 -0.62
CA ILE A 53 -9.48 -8.42 -0.90
C ILE A 53 -9.18 -7.53 0.31
N ILE A 54 -10.21 -7.03 1.01
CA ILE A 54 -10.02 -6.17 2.19
C ILE A 54 -9.30 -6.93 3.30
N GLU A 55 -9.67 -8.18 3.54
CA GLU A 55 -9.01 -9.09 4.51
C GLU A 55 -7.53 -9.26 4.14
N GLU A 56 -7.23 -9.65 2.90
CA GLU A 56 -5.84 -9.84 2.47
C GLU A 56 -5.01 -8.53 2.48
N MET A 57 -5.63 -7.39 2.20
CA MET A 57 -4.97 -6.09 2.34
C MET A 57 -4.63 -5.77 3.80
N ALA A 58 -5.47 -6.21 4.75
CA ALA A 58 -5.21 -6.05 6.17
C ALA A 58 -4.08 -7.00 6.63
N ASP A 59 -4.09 -8.25 6.17
CA ASP A 59 -3.05 -9.23 6.50
C ASP A 59 -1.68 -8.82 5.95
N VAL A 60 -1.63 -8.34 4.70
CA VAL A 60 -0.41 -7.73 4.13
C VAL A 60 0.06 -6.55 4.98
N ARG A 61 -0.84 -5.65 5.42
CA ARG A 61 -0.44 -4.51 6.28
C ARG A 61 0.15 -4.97 7.61
N ASN A 62 -0.47 -5.95 8.27
CA ASN A 62 0.05 -6.53 9.51
C ASN A 62 1.45 -7.13 9.31
N MET A 63 1.65 -7.85 8.20
CA MET A 63 2.95 -8.43 7.87
C MET A 63 4.00 -7.38 7.50
N MET A 64 3.61 -6.25 6.90
CA MET A 64 4.52 -5.14 6.64
C MET A 64 4.98 -4.45 7.93
N ASP A 65 4.12 -4.36 8.95
CA ASP A 65 4.52 -3.84 10.27
C ASP A 65 5.53 -4.77 10.95
N GLN A 66 5.30 -6.08 10.89
CA GLN A 66 6.23 -7.10 11.37
C GLN A 66 7.59 -7.01 10.65
N LEU A 67 7.58 -6.86 9.32
CA LEU A 67 8.79 -6.76 8.50
C LEU A 67 9.59 -5.49 8.83
N GLN A 68 8.91 -4.36 9.00
CA GLN A 68 9.52 -3.10 9.43
C GLN A 68 10.21 -3.26 10.79
N HIS A 69 9.50 -3.82 11.76
CA HIS A 69 10.06 -4.08 13.08
C HIS A 69 11.28 -5.01 13.01
N ASP A 70 11.23 -6.09 12.22
CA ASP A 70 12.34 -7.05 12.10
C ASP A 70 13.58 -6.48 11.40
N LEU A 71 13.41 -5.47 10.55
CA LEU A 71 14.50 -4.79 9.85
C LEU A 71 14.91 -3.47 10.51
N GLY A 72 14.20 -3.03 11.55
CA GLY A 72 14.42 -1.73 12.19
C GLY A 72 14.14 -0.55 11.25
N ILE A 73 13.16 -0.70 10.36
CA ILE A 73 12.75 0.33 9.40
C ILE A 73 11.60 1.13 10.00
N HIS A 74 11.70 2.45 9.94
CA HIS A 74 10.68 3.37 10.41
C HIS A 74 9.78 3.89 9.28
N ASP A 75 8.57 4.34 9.63
CA ASP A 75 7.59 4.84 8.66
C ASP A 75 8.12 6.05 7.86
N ASP A 76 8.91 6.93 8.50
CA ASP A 76 9.51 8.12 7.85
C ASP A 76 10.51 7.75 6.76
N GLU A 77 11.32 6.71 6.97
CA GLU A 77 12.23 6.18 5.95
C GLU A 77 11.45 5.66 4.72
N ILE A 78 10.34 4.98 4.96
CA ILE A 78 9.45 4.49 3.89
C ILE A 78 8.78 5.66 3.17
N ASP A 79 8.29 6.66 3.92
CA ASP A 79 7.58 7.81 3.37
C ASP A 79 8.47 8.66 2.47
N ILE A 80 9.75 8.86 2.82
CA ILE A 80 10.74 9.50 1.95
C ILE A 80 10.81 8.78 0.59
N VAL A 81 10.92 7.46 0.59
CA VAL A 81 11.00 6.67 -0.65
C VAL A 81 9.68 6.70 -1.42
N ARG A 82 8.53 6.72 -0.73
CA ARG A 82 7.20 6.83 -1.35
C ARG A 82 7.02 8.17 -2.06
N GLU A 83 7.40 9.27 -1.41
CA GLU A 83 7.37 10.62 -2.00
C GLU A 83 8.23 10.68 -3.26
N GLU A 84 9.45 10.17 -3.21
CA GLU A 84 10.32 10.10 -4.38
C GLU A 84 9.68 9.32 -5.54
N LYS A 85 9.06 8.17 -5.25
CA LYS A 85 8.40 7.35 -6.28
C LYS A 85 7.19 8.06 -6.88
N ILE A 86 6.38 8.75 -6.07
CA ILE A 86 5.22 9.52 -6.55
C ILE A 86 5.68 10.66 -7.46
N ARG A 87 6.69 11.44 -7.03
CA ARG A 87 7.27 12.52 -7.87
C ARG A 87 7.78 11.99 -9.21
N ARG A 88 8.41 10.81 -9.23
CA ARG A 88 8.86 10.16 -10.48
C ARG A 88 7.69 9.75 -11.37
N LEU A 89 6.60 9.24 -10.79
CA LEU A 89 5.39 8.88 -11.54
C LEU A 89 4.70 10.12 -12.13
N GLU A 90 4.60 11.22 -11.39
CA GLU A 90 4.05 12.48 -11.89
C GLU A 90 4.86 13.03 -13.07
N GLN A 91 6.19 13.05 -12.94
CA GLN A 91 7.08 13.46 -14.03
C GLN A 91 6.96 12.55 -15.26
N LEU A 92 6.79 11.24 -15.06
CA LEU A 92 6.58 10.30 -16.16
C LEU A 92 5.20 10.51 -16.81
N HIS A 93 4.16 10.75 -16.01
CA HIS A 93 2.82 11.02 -16.51
C HIS A 93 2.80 12.30 -17.34
N LEU A 94 3.48 13.37 -16.91
CA LEU A 94 3.64 14.60 -17.69
C LEU A 94 4.38 14.39 -19.02
N ARG A 95 5.29 13.42 -19.09
CA ARG A 95 6.02 13.07 -20.32
C ARG A 95 5.22 12.19 -21.27
N LEU A 96 4.35 11.33 -20.74
CA LEU A 96 3.55 10.38 -21.51
C LEU A 96 2.15 10.91 -21.88
N ALA A 97 1.62 11.84 -21.10
CA ALA A 97 0.40 12.55 -21.40
C ALA A 97 0.61 13.41 -22.65
N GLY A 98 -0.18 13.14 -23.69
CA GLY A 98 -0.28 14.06 -24.83
C GLY A 98 -0.79 15.44 -24.38
N PRO A 99 -0.65 16.50 -25.21
CA PRO A 99 -0.86 17.89 -24.80
C PRO A 99 -2.19 18.19 -24.07
N LYS A 100 -3.27 17.44 -24.39
CA LYS A 100 -4.58 17.56 -23.75
C LYS A 100 -4.63 17.06 -22.30
N GLN A 101 -3.94 15.96 -21.97
CA GLN A 101 -3.99 15.40 -20.62
C GLN A 101 -3.17 16.22 -19.61
N VAL A 102 -2.12 16.88 -20.09
CA VAL A 102 -1.31 17.79 -19.26
C VAL A 102 -2.12 19.05 -18.88
N SER A 103 -2.94 19.60 -19.80
CA SER A 103 -3.80 20.74 -19.45
C SER A 103 -4.85 20.37 -18.41
N ASP A 104 -5.46 19.19 -18.54
CA ASP A 104 -6.50 18.73 -17.63
C ASP A 104 -5.93 18.43 -16.22
N PHE A 105 -4.74 17.83 -16.15
CA PHE A 105 -4.04 17.59 -14.88
C PHE A 105 -3.62 18.89 -14.20
N ASN A 106 -3.06 19.85 -14.95
CA ASN A 106 -2.70 21.15 -14.39
C ASN A 106 -3.93 21.92 -13.88
N LEU A 107 -5.04 21.85 -14.62
CA LEU A 107 -6.30 22.47 -14.21
C LEU A 107 -6.87 21.81 -12.94
N PHE A 108 -6.75 20.48 -12.84
CA PHE A 108 -7.12 19.73 -11.65
C PHE A 108 -6.24 20.11 -10.43
N CYS A 109 -4.92 20.13 -10.58
CA CYS A 109 -4.00 20.54 -9.51
C CYS A 109 -4.26 21.97 -9.06
N GLN A 110 -4.53 22.89 -9.99
CA GLN A 110 -4.91 24.26 -9.68
C GLN A 110 -6.22 24.32 -8.90
N ALA A 111 -7.24 23.56 -9.30
CA ALA A 111 -8.52 23.49 -8.59
C ALA A 111 -8.41 22.87 -7.18
N VAL A 112 -7.49 21.93 -6.97
CA VAL A 112 -7.20 21.38 -5.63
C VAL A 112 -6.50 22.44 -4.75
N MET A 113 -5.51 23.15 -5.29
CA MET A 113 -4.80 24.22 -4.58
C MET A 113 -5.70 25.41 -4.25
N ASP A 114 -6.63 25.73 -5.14
CA ASP A 114 -7.62 26.80 -4.97
C ASP A 114 -8.81 26.36 -4.08
N GLY A 115 -8.79 25.13 -3.56
CA GLY A 115 -9.82 24.58 -2.68
C GLY A 115 -11.18 24.36 -3.34
N THR A 116 -11.25 24.41 -4.67
CA THR A 116 -12.47 24.20 -5.46
C THR A 116 -12.82 22.73 -5.62
N ILE A 117 -11.85 21.84 -5.44
CA ILE A 117 -12.08 20.39 -5.30
C ILE A 117 -11.47 19.94 -3.98
N THR A 118 -12.31 19.48 -3.05
CA THR A 118 -11.88 18.84 -1.81
C THR A 118 -11.93 17.32 -1.99
N GLY A 119 -10.77 16.66 -1.84
CA GLY A 119 -10.62 15.21 -1.96
C GLY A 119 -11.38 14.41 -0.92
#